data_AF-A0A183PHQ7-F1
#
_entry.id   AF-A0A183PHQ7-F1
#
_cell.length_a   1.000
_cell.length_b   1.000
_cell.length_c   1.000
_cell.angle_alpha   90.00
_cell.angle_beta   90.00
_cell.angle_gamma   90.00
#
_symmetry.space_group_name_H-M   'P 1'
#
loop_
_entity.id
_entity.type
_entity.pdbx_description
1 polymer ?
#
loop_
_entity_poly.entity_id
_entity_poly.type
_entity_poly.pdbx_seq_one_letter_code
_entity_poly.pdbx_strand_id
1 'polypeptide(L)'
;MTIPWVLKFAISISGHLSGNSERARLMRRTCFRYMMSSLIMTSTRLNLIAKKRFPTPEFFVAAGILTEEELDIIMSVSPIHVQPFVPIVWTTSLVTLAGKEGFITNHHALVSIIDEINNFRQGLLDMFMIDFVCIPLVYTQVSFLINPFI
;
A
#
# COMPACT_ATOMS: atom_id res chain seq x y z
N MET A 1 -6.45 10.32 12.26
CA MET A 1 -6.16 9.40 11.14
C MET A 1 -5.24 10.09 10.17
N THR A 2 -4.11 9.46 9.86
CA THR A 2 -3.05 10.00 9.00
C THR A 2 -2.80 9.03 7.85
N ILE A 3 -2.49 9.57 6.66
CA ILE A 3 -2.08 8.77 5.50
C ILE A 3 -0.94 7.83 5.94
N PRO A 4 -1.03 6.50 5.67
CA PRO A 4 -0.02 5.57 6.13
C PRO A 4 1.32 5.85 5.44
N TRP A 5 2.37 5.98 6.25
CA TRP A 5 3.69 6.36 5.77
C TRP A 5 4.59 5.13 5.65
N VAL A 6 5.17 4.91 4.47
CA VAL A 6 6.01 3.73 4.18
C VAL A 6 7.35 3.79 4.95
N LEU A 7 7.76 4.94 5.49
CA LEU A 7 9.05 5.09 6.16
C LEU A 7 9.25 4.11 7.33
N LYS A 8 8.23 3.88 8.16
CA LYS A 8 8.36 2.98 9.32
C LYS A 8 8.73 1.57 8.87
N PHE A 9 8.03 1.05 7.86
CA PHE A 9 8.36 -0.21 7.20
C PHE A 9 9.78 -0.17 6.60
N ALA A 10 10.14 0.92 5.92
CA ALA A 10 11.44 1.07 5.27
C ALA A 10 12.62 1.00 6.26
N ILE A 11 12.47 1.63 7.43
CA ILE A 11 13.45 1.57 8.51
C ILE A 11 13.53 0.13 9.05
N SER A 12 12.39 -0.49 9.32
CA SER A 12 12.31 -1.87 9.84
C SER A 12 12.98 -2.88 8.91
N ILE A 13 12.63 -2.88 7.62
CA ILE A 13 13.21 -3.82 6.65
C ILE A 13 14.70 -3.55 6.39
N SER A 14 15.15 -2.29 6.43
CA SER A 14 16.56 -1.95 6.25
C SER A 14 17.42 -2.36 7.44
N GLY A 15 16.86 -2.32 8.66
CA GLY A 15 17.55 -2.75 9.88
C GLY A 15 17.60 -4.26 10.05
N HIS A 16 16.55 -4.99 9.63
CA HIS A 16 16.42 -6.42 9.90
C HIS A 16 16.78 -7.33 8.72
N LEU A 17 16.63 -6.87 7.47
CA LEU A 17 17.07 -7.62 6.29
C LEU A 17 18.54 -7.26 6.02
N SER A 18 19.43 -7.98 6.68
CA SER A 18 20.87 -7.76 6.63
C SER A 18 21.51 -8.33 5.36
N GLY A 19 22.68 -7.79 4.98
CA GLY A 19 23.47 -8.27 3.85
C GLY A 19 23.61 -7.27 2.70
N ASN A 20 24.83 -7.24 2.15
CA ASN A 20 25.22 -6.42 0.99
C ASN A 20 25.17 -7.21 -0.32
N SER A 21 24.67 -8.46 -0.29
CA SER A 21 24.46 -9.22 -1.50
C SER A 21 23.46 -8.53 -2.42
N GLU A 22 23.62 -8.73 -3.72
CA GLU A 22 22.69 -8.21 -4.70
C GLU A 22 21.25 -8.69 -4.43
N ARG A 23 21.09 -9.96 -4.03
CA ARG A 23 19.80 -10.54 -3.66
C ARG A 23 19.14 -9.78 -2.51
N ALA A 24 19.84 -9.54 -1.41
CA ALA A 24 19.30 -8.80 -0.27
C ALA A 24 18.92 -7.35 -0.64
N ARG A 25 19.76 -6.70 -1.46
CA ARG A 25 19.49 -5.35 -1.99
C ARG A 25 18.23 -5.32 -2.85
N LEU A 26 18.06 -6.30 -3.74
CA LEU A 26 16.88 -6.42 -4.60
C LEU A 26 15.62 -6.68 -3.77
N MET A 27 15.68 -7.57 -2.77
CA MET A 27 14.54 -7.83 -1.88
C MET A 27 14.08 -6.57 -1.14
N ARG A 28 15.00 -5.81 -0.53
CA ARG A 28 14.66 -4.53 0.14
C ARG A 28 13.99 -3.54 -0.83
N ARG A 29 14.56 -3.37 -2.03
CA ARG A 29 14.02 -2.46 -3.06
C ARG A 29 12.63 -2.89 -3.52
N THR A 30 12.43 -4.17 -3.80
CA THR A 30 11.14 -4.71 -4.26
C THR A 30 10.07 -4.59 -3.18
N CYS A 31 10.37 -4.94 -1.93
CA CYS A 31 9.45 -4.74 -0.81
C CYS A 31 9.03 -3.28 -0.65
N PHE A 32 9.98 -2.34 -0.70
CA PHE A 32 9.67 -0.92 -0.63
C PHE A 32 8.81 -0.45 -1.81
N ARG A 33 9.16 -0.88 -3.03
CA ARG A 33 8.42 -0.55 -4.26
C ARG A 33 6.98 -1.05 -4.20
N TYR A 34 6.74 -2.27 -3.70
CA TYR A 34 5.40 -2.82 -3.54
C TYR A 34 4.56 -2.03 -2.53
N MET A 35 5.10 -1.72 -1.35
CA MET A 35 4.40 -0.90 -0.36
C MET A 35 4.06 0.50 -0.89
N MET A 36 4.98 1.12 -1.63
CA MET A 36 4.75 2.39 -2.32
C MET A 36 3.69 2.27 -3.42
N SER A 37 3.73 1.19 -4.22
CA SER A 37 2.74 0.93 -5.26
C SER A 37 1.33 0.85 -4.67
N SER A 38 1.16 0.12 -3.57
CA SER A 38 -0.12 0.05 -2.85
C SER A 38 -0.63 1.41 -2.40
N LEU A 39 0.23 2.27 -1.86
CA LEU A 39 -0.13 3.64 -1.49
C LEU A 39 -0.54 4.47 -2.69
N ILE A 40 0.23 4.42 -3.78
CA ILE A 40 -0.03 5.21 -4.99
C ILE A 40 -1.33 4.76 -5.65
N MET A 41 -1.55 3.46 -5.80
CA MET A 41 -2.77 2.90 -6.37
C MET A 41 -4.00 3.28 -5.54
N THR A 42 -3.90 3.18 -4.21
CA THR A 42 -4.96 3.60 -3.28
C THR A 42 -5.24 5.09 -3.44
N SER A 43 -4.18 5.91 -3.41
CA SER A 43 -4.30 7.37 -3.56
C SER A 43 -4.92 7.77 -4.90
N THR A 44 -4.59 7.08 -5.99
CA THR A 44 -5.13 7.35 -7.34
C THR A 44 -6.64 7.11 -7.42
N ARG A 45 -7.18 6.24 -6.56
CA ARG A 45 -8.62 5.96 -6.52
C ARG A 45 -9.39 6.97 -5.69
N LEU A 46 -8.79 7.42 -4.58
CA LEU A 46 -9.44 8.28 -3.60
C LEU A 46 -9.23 9.77 -3.88
N ASN A 47 -8.10 10.14 -4.51
CA ASN A 47 -7.71 11.53 -4.71
C ASN A 47 -7.71 11.91 -6.20
N LEU A 48 -8.49 12.94 -6.56
CA LEU A 48 -8.62 13.41 -7.94
C LEU A 48 -7.31 13.92 -8.55
N ILE A 49 -6.41 14.52 -7.76
CA ILE A 49 -5.12 15.01 -8.23
C ILE A 49 -4.20 13.82 -8.56
N ALA A 50 -4.19 12.80 -7.69
CA ALA A 50 -3.46 11.56 -7.96
C ALA A 50 -4.04 10.84 -9.19
N LYS A 51 -5.37 10.80 -9.33
CA LYS A 51 -6.07 10.27 -10.52
C LYS A 51 -5.69 10.99 -11.81
N LYS A 52 -5.56 12.33 -11.77
CA LYS A 52 -5.10 13.11 -12.93
C LYS A 52 -3.64 12.81 -13.30
N ARG A 53 -2.80 12.46 -12.32
CA ARG A 53 -1.40 12.08 -12.56
C ARG A 53 -1.25 10.66 -13.11
N PHE A 54 -2.13 9.74 -12.71
CA PHE A 54 -2.16 8.36 -13.18
C PHE A 54 -3.57 8.01 -13.71
N PRO A 55 -3.95 8.50 -14.90
CA PRO A 55 -5.31 8.31 -15.42
C PRO A 55 -5.62 6.87 -15.78
N THR A 56 -4.62 6.15 -16.29
CA THR A 56 -4.73 4.75 -16.72
C THR A 56 -3.67 3.89 -16.01
N PRO A 57 -3.91 2.58 -15.84
CA PRO A 57 -3.01 1.70 -15.10
C PRO A 57 -1.60 1.59 -15.71
N GLU A 58 -1.47 1.79 -17.03
CA GLU A 58 -0.19 1.72 -17.75
C GLU A 58 0.79 2.82 -17.30
N PHE A 59 0.27 3.95 -16.78
CA PHE A 59 1.13 4.99 -16.20
C PHE A 59 1.88 4.51 -14.96
N PHE A 60 1.41 3.47 -14.26
CA PHE A 60 2.19 2.87 -13.16
C PHE A 60 3.45 2.18 -13.67
N VAL A 61 3.38 1.55 -14.84
CA VAL A 61 4.55 0.95 -15.50
C VAL A 61 5.46 2.02 -16.07
N ALA A 62 4.89 3.00 -16.79
CA ALA A 62 5.66 4.10 -17.37
C ALA A 62 6.42 4.92 -16.31
N ALA A 63 5.87 5.05 -15.10
CA ALA A 63 6.52 5.72 -13.97
C ALA A 63 7.52 4.82 -13.20
N GLY A 64 7.70 3.55 -13.60
CA GLY A 64 8.59 2.59 -12.95
C GLY A 64 8.11 2.10 -11.58
N ILE A 65 6.80 2.21 -11.29
CA ILE A 65 6.20 1.76 -10.03
C ILE A 65 5.97 0.25 -10.06
N LEU A 66 5.47 -0.25 -11.20
CA LEU A 66 5.19 -1.65 -11.48
C LEU A 66 5.93 -2.13 -12.72
N THR A 67 6.18 -3.43 -12.82
CA THR A 67 6.54 -4.05 -14.10
C THR A 67 5.26 -4.35 -14.91
N GLU A 68 5.41 -4.62 -16.21
CA GLU A 68 4.28 -5.02 -17.07
C GLU A 68 3.60 -6.28 -16.53
N GLU A 69 4.39 -7.30 -16.18
CA GLU A 69 3.90 -8.57 -15.62
C GLU A 69 3.12 -8.37 -14.31
N GLU A 70 3.63 -7.49 -13.42
CA GLU A 70 2.95 -7.19 -12.16
C GLU A 70 1.63 -6.47 -12.40
N LEU A 71 1.59 -5.55 -13.36
CA LEU A 71 0.38 -4.84 -13.72
C LEU A 71 -0.70 -5.82 -14.22
N ASP A 72 -0.33 -6.75 -15.10
CA ASP A 72 -1.25 -7.74 -15.66
C ASP A 72 -1.89 -8.60 -14.56
N ILE A 73 -1.08 -9.09 -13.61
CA ILE A 73 -1.58 -9.87 -12.48
C ILE A 73 -2.54 -9.04 -11.65
N ILE A 74 -2.18 -7.79 -11.31
CA ILE A 74 -3.03 -6.89 -10.53
C ILE A 74 -4.36 -6.62 -11.25
N MET A 75 -4.33 -6.38 -12.56
CA MET A 75 -5.54 -6.10 -13.35
C MET A 75 -6.45 -7.33 -13.48
N SER A 76 -5.90 -8.54 -13.44
CA SER A 76 -6.69 -9.79 -13.43
C SER A 76 -7.43 -10.04 -12.10
N VAL A 77 -7.07 -9.36 -11.02
CA VAL A 77 -7.68 -9.57 -9.70
C VAL A 77 -9.04 -8.90 -9.61
N SER A 78 -10.05 -9.69 -9.23
CA SER A 78 -11.41 -9.27 -8.90
C SER A 78 -11.72 -9.60 -7.44
N PRO A 79 -12.40 -8.73 -6.68
CA PRO A 79 -12.98 -7.44 -7.11
C PRO A 79 -11.95 -6.31 -7.17
N ILE A 80 -12.26 -5.25 -7.95
CA ILE A 80 -11.32 -4.16 -8.25
C ILE A 80 -10.74 -3.51 -7.00
N HIS A 81 -11.51 -3.37 -5.92
CA HIS A 81 -11.08 -2.72 -4.67
C HIS A 81 -9.97 -3.49 -3.91
N VAL A 82 -9.75 -4.77 -4.24
CA VAL A 82 -8.68 -5.58 -3.63
C VAL A 82 -7.32 -5.35 -4.30
N GLN A 83 -7.30 -4.88 -5.55
CA GLN A 83 -6.07 -4.73 -6.36
C GLN A 83 -4.94 -3.94 -5.64
N PRO A 84 -5.19 -2.83 -4.93
CA PRO A 84 -4.12 -2.10 -4.23
C PRO A 84 -3.50 -2.87 -3.05
N PHE A 85 -4.15 -3.91 -2.55
CA PHE A 85 -3.65 -4.77 -1.47
C PHE A 85 -2.78 -5.92 -1.98
N VAL A 86 -2.79 -6.21 -3.29
CA VAL A 86 -2.01 -7.28 -3.91
C VAL A 86 -0.49 -7.10 -3.68
N PRO A 87 0.12 -5.91 -3.89
CA PRO A 87 1.54 -5.72 -3.61
C PRO A 87 1.89 -5.87 -2.11
N ILE A 88 0.95 -5.61 -1.19
CA ILE A 88 1.15 -5.82 0.25
C ILE A 88 1.32 -7.32 0.53
N VAL A 89 0.47 -8.16 -0.08
CA VAL A 89 0.58 -9.62 0.05
C VAL A 89 1.93 -10.10 -0.48
N TRP A 90 2.35 -9.62 -1.65
CA TRP A 90 3.66 -9.95 -2.22
C TRP A 90 4.82 -9.50 -1.33
N THR A 91 4.70 -8.35 -0.67
CA THR A 91 5.69 -7.87 0.30
C THR A 91 5.80 -8.84 1.48
N THR A 92 4.68 -9.28 2.05
CA THR A 92 4.67 -10.28 3.12
C THR A 92 5.30 -11.60 2.67
N SER A 93 5.02 -12.05 1.44
CA SER A 93 5.63 -13.25 0.86
C SER A 93 7.15 -13.11 0.70
N LEU A 94 7.64 -11.96 0.22
CA LEU A 94 9.08 -11.68 0.09
C LEU A 94 9.78 -11.61 1.45
N VAL A 95 9.16 -10.99 2.44
CA VAL A 95 9.71 -10.93 3.81
C VAL A 95 9.76 -12.33 4.45
N THR A 96 8.73 -13.14 4.24
CA THR A 96 8.72 -14.54 4.70
C THR A 96 9.80 -15.36 4.01
N LEU A 97 10.00 -15.15 2.70
CA LEU A 97 11.08 -15.78 1.94
C LEU A 97 12.47 -15.35 2.47
N ALA A 98 12.65 -14.07 2.80
CA ALA A 98 13.90 -13.57 3.38
C ALA A 98 14.24 -14.24 4.72
N GLY A 99 13.23 -14.53 5.53
CA GLY A 99 13.39 -15.34 6.75
C GLY A 99 13.83 -16.77 6.45
N LYS A 100 13.21 -17.43 5.46
CA LYS A 100 13.59 -18.80 5.06
C LYS A 100 15.00 -18.89 4.47
N GLU A 101 15.42 -17.85 3.75
CA GLU A 101 16.76 -17.77 3.15
C GLU A 101 17.84 -17.32 4.15
N GLY A 102 17.46 -17.05 5.41
CA GLY A 102 18.40 -16.68 6.47
C GLY A 102 18.88 -15.24 6.43
N PHE A 103 18.31 -14.37 5.57
CA PHE A 103 18.61 -12.93 5.58
C PHE A 103 18.07 -12.23 6.84
N ILE A 104 16.97 -12.76 7.39
CA ILE A 104 16.39 -12.35 8.66
C ILE A 104 16.60 -13.49 9.65
N THR A 105 17.61 -13.36 10.51
CA THR A 105 18.01 -14.42 11.45
C THR A 105 17.13 -14.46 12.71
N ASN A 106 16.65 -13.30 13.17
CA ASN A 106 15.82 -13.19 14.36
C ASN A 106 14.33 -13.35 14.00
N HIS A 107 13.67 -14.36 14.56
CA HIS A 107 12.23 -14.58 14.34
C HIS A 107 11.37 -13.43 14.86
N HIS A 108 11.73 -12.79 15.97
CA HIS A 108 10.99 -11.62 16.48
C HIS A 108 11.07 -10.42 15.52
N ALA A 109 12.20 -10.26 14.82
CA ALA A 109 12.33 -9.23 13.79
C ALA A 109 11.41 -9.51 12.60
N LEU A 110 11.28 -10.77 12.19
CA LEU A 110 10.35 -11.17 11.13
C LEU A 110 8.90 -10.82 11.49
N VAL A 111 8.47 -11.19 12.70
CA VAL A 111 7.12 -10.86 13.20
C VAL A 111 6.91 -9.35 13.25
N SER A 112 7.88 -8.60 13.78
CA SER A 112 7.80 -7.14 13.86
C SER A 112 7.68 -6.46 12.49
N ILE A 113 8.38 -6.96 11.46
CA ILE A 113 8.23 -6.45 10.09
C ILE A 113 6.82 -6.74 9.55
N ILE A 114 6.32 -7.96 9.77
CA ILE A 114 4.97 -8.35 9.32
C ILE A 114 3.89 -7.52 10.01
N ASP A 115 4.05 -7.22 11.30
CA ASP A 115 3.15 -6.33 12.04
C ASP A 115 3.16 -4.92 11.45
N GLU A 116 4.32 -4.39 11.05
CA GLU A 116 4.39 -3.08 10.40
C GLU A 116 3.72 -3.08 9.02
N ILE A 117 3.83 -4.17 8.25
CA ILE A 117 3.09 -4.36 6.99
C ILE A 117 1.57 -4.35 7.27
N ASN A 118 1.12 -5.05 8.30
CA ASN A 118 -0.28 -5.11 8.69
C ASN A 118 -0.82 -3.76 9.17
N ASN A 119 -0.04 -3.00 9.93
CA ASN A 119 -0.38 -1.65 10.37
C ASN A 119 -0.52 -0.71 9.17
N PHE A 120 0.39 -0.78 8.20
CA PHE A 120 0.29 -0.03 6.96
C PHE A 120 -0.95 -0.41 6.15
N ARG A 121 -1.23 -1.72 6.04
CA ARG A 121 -2.45 -2.25 5.39
C ARG A 121 -3.72 -1.70 6.04
N GLN A 122 -3.76 -1.66 7.37
CA GLN A 122 -4.90 -1.09 8.11
C GLN A 122 -5.07 0.39 7.79
N GLY A 123 -3.99 1.17 7.78
CA GLY A 123 -4.07 2.59 7.40
C GLY A 123 -4.58 2.82 5.97
N LEU A 124 -4.26 1.94 5.02
CA LEU A 124 -4.83 2.00 3.66
C LEU A 124 -6.31 1.63 3.66
N LEU A 125 -6.71 0.61 4.42
CA LEU A 125 -8.11 0.23 4.56
C LEU A 125 -8.94 1.36 5.16
N ASP A 126 -8.41 2.03 6.18
CA ASP A 126 -9.05 3.18 6.82
C ASP A 126 -9.27 4.34 5.83
N MET A 127 -8.32 4.60 4.93
CA MET A 127 -8.49 5.57 3.85
C MET A 127 -9.61 5.16 2.88
N PHE A 128 -9.69 3.87 2.52
CA PHE A 128 -10.78 3.36 1.69
C PHE A 128 -12.14 3.49 2.36
N MET A 129 -12.22 3.21 3.66
CA MET A 129 -13.48 3.25 4.39
C MET A 129 -14.05 4.67 4.51
N ILE A 130 -13.20 5.70 4.59
CA ILE A 130 -13.66 7.10 4.58
C ILE A 130 -14.39 7.45 3.26
N ASP A 131 -13.85 7.00 2.13
CA ASP A 131 -14.45 7.26 0.81
C ASP A 131 -15.68 6.39 0.58
N PHE A 132 -15.62 5.12 0.98
CA PHE A 132 -16.70 4.17 0.79
C PHE A 132 -17.92 4.46 1.69
N VAL A 133 -17.68 4.85 2.95
CA VAL A 133 -18.74 5.15 3.93
C VAL A 133 -18.84 6.65 4.11
N CYS A 134 -19.60 7.30 3.23
CA CYS A 134 -19.90 8.72 3.36
C CYS A 134 -20.80 8.99 4.58
N ILE A 135 -20.72 10.22 5.10
CA ILE A 135 -21.70 10.73 6.07
C ILE A 135 -23.10 10.56 5.47
N PRO A 136 -24.09 10.02 6.21
CA PRO A 136 -25.40 9.80 5.64
C PRO A 136 -25.99 11.09 5.09
N LEU A 137 -26.47 11.04 3.85
CA LEU A 137 -26.91 12.23 3.11
C LEU A 137 -27.94 13.04 3.90
N VAL A 138 -28.84 12.37 4.62
CA VAL A 138 -29.86 13.01 5.47
C VAL A 138 -29.27 13.96 6.51
N TYR A 139 -28.12 13.64 7.11
CA TYR A 139 -27.47 14.54 8.08
C TYR A 139 -27.02 15.83 7.41
N THR A 140 -26.40 15.73 6.23
CA THR A 140 -25.96 16.91 5.47
C THR A 140 -27.14 17.75 4.98
N GLN A 141 -28.23 17.10 4.55
CA GLN A 141 -29.45 17.77 4.09
C GLN A 141 -30.16 18.50 5.23
N VAL A 142 -30.38 17.83 6.37
CA VAL A 142 -31.05 18.42 7.53
C VAL A 142 -30.24 19.60 8.09
N SER A 143 -28.91 19.47 8.17
CA SER A 143 -28.06 20.58 8.61
C SER A 143 -28.20 21.81 7.71
N PHE A 144 -28.25 21.64 6.39
CA PHE A 144 -28.42 22.72 5.43
C PHE A 144 -29.80 23.39 5.53
N LEU A 145 -30.85 22.60 5.74
CA LEU A 145 -32.22 23.11 5.90
C LEU A 145 -32.42 23.87 7.21
N ILE A 146 -31.77 23.45 8.30
CA ILE A 146 -31.90 24.07 9.63
C ILE A 146 -31.02 25.33 9.76
N ASN A 147 -29.85 25.37 9.12
CA ASN A 147 -28.95 26.54 9.11
C ASN A 147 -28.64 26.99 7.68
N PRO A 148 -29.56 27.69 7.00
CA PRO A 148 -29.37 28.12 5.60
C PRO A 148 -28.37 29.29 5.42
N PHE A 149 -27.76 29.80 6.50
CA PHE A 149 -26.89 31.00 6.48
C PHE A 149 -25.48 30.77 7.06
N ILE A 150 -25.04 29.51 7.15
CA ILE A 150 -23.62 29.14 7.15
C ILE A 150 -23.34 28.45 5.81
#